data_AF-A0A936L3U0-F1
#
_entry.id   AF-A0A936L3U0-F1
#
_cell.length_a   1.000
_cell.length_b   1.000
_cell.length_c   1.000
_cell.angle_alpha   90.00
_cell.angle_beta   90.00
_cell.angle_gamma   90.00
#
_symmetry.space_group_name_H-M   'P 1'
#
loop_
_entity.id
_entity.type
_entity.pdbx_description
1 polymer ?
#
loop_
_entity_poly.entity_id
_entity_poly.type
_entity_poly.pdbx_seq_one_letter_code
_entity_poly.pdbx_strand_id
1 'polypeptide(L)'
;METKHITRNFVESSRIIALDAAQNVWIDHPYRGVFLIPKEHVLDPDARPKIYSLQNEMNKTLRNLFFYFDQRILLCDKERFYQYNPVSQKSEPFHELDPYVVPDRSLRFLIQDDYQNIWYGNTNGTYLLVPEKIFTPSYRLYPINEITDVLPGGFESVLTLDKHNVVFPTEKGFLFFDPARYMEDTSAVQVFLSKAVLNANPDSIFYTGHLGWRPSGFRFKKGHHSFTFNFSVNTSGKKDLIGYSYLLKGSDRKWSPWTNSPQASYANLPPGRYTLLVKAKNQTGIESAPIEISFRIIRPWHEYALGFLIIAAAVFMMYLMNLRQRKKHEKEKSRLLETTKKQEEEHLIYAEASKEKITRLQNEKLMAEINFKNQELASFTYHLVNKNELISEINAVVHRLEHKLNDQPETKKELKQILKLTEKNADVDANWQDFIQSFDQVHAHFYKRLTEEFKDLSPNDYKLCTYLRMNLTSKEIASLMNISIRSVETNRYRLRKKLGIDPNTNLNQFLMNY
;
A
#
# COMPACT_ATOMS: atom_id res chain seq x y z
N MET A 1 78.22 46.86 18.48
CA MET A 1 79.41 47.69 18.17
C MET A 1 79.41 48.89 19.10
N GLU A 2 80.54 49.29 19.68
CA GLU A 2 80.59 50.58 20.40
C GLU A 2 80.51 51.72 19.36
N THR A 3 79.55 52.63 19.52
CA THR A 3 79.27 53.73 18.57
C THR A 3 80.24 54.91 18.69
N LYS A 4 81.29 54.79 19.51
CA LYS A 4 82.26 55.85 19.84
C LYS A 4 82.96 56.46 18.62
N HIS A 5 82.84 55.83 17.45
CA HIS A 5 83.45 56.27 16.20
C HIS A 5 82.47 56.93 15.21
N ILE A 6 81.18 57.09 15.56
CA ILE A 6 80.19 57.71 14.65
C ILE A 6 80.13 59.21 14.88
N THR A 7 80.05 59.65 16.13
CA THR A 7 80.34 61.04 16.55
C THR A 7 81.15 60.97 17.85
N ARG A 8 82.03 61.94 18.10
CA ARG A 8 82.94 61.89 19.26
C ARG A 8 82.20 61.85 20.61
N ASN A 9 80.95 62.33 20.65
CA ASN A 9 80.15 62.45 21.86
C ASN A 9 78.94 61.48 21.93
N PHE A 10 78.73 60.59 20.95
CA PHE A 10 77.64 59.62 21.00
C PHE A 10 78.07 58.30 21.64
N VAL A 11 77.75 58.15 22.93
CA VAL A 11 78.17 57.03 23.79
C VAL A 11 77.03 56.01 24.04
N GLU A 12 75.96 56.09 23.27
CA GLU A 12 74.79 55.23 23.46
C GLU A 12 75.02 53.82 22.91
N SER A 13 74.44 52.81 23.56
CA SER A 13 74.46 51.45 23.03
C SER A 13 73.50 51.31 21.86
N SER A 14 73.98 50.77 20.74
CA SER A 14 73.15 50.51 19.57
C SER A 14 73.22 49.05 19.14
N ARG A 15 72.13 48.57 18.57
CA ARG A 15 71.99 47.22 18.07
C ARG A 15 72.08 47.19 16.54
N ILE A 16 71.49 48.18 15.88
CA ILE A 16 71.36 48.34 14.43
C ILE A 16 71.84 49.74 14.07
N ILE A 17 72.75 49.80 13.10
CA ILE A 17 73.24 51.03 12.48
C ILE A 17 73.09 50.85 10.98
N ALA A 18 72.45 51.80 10.31
CA ALA A 18 72.24 51.76 8.87
C ALA A 18 72.43 53.15 8.24
N LEU A 19 72.70 53.16 6.93
CA LEU A 19 72.76 54.37 6.12
C LEU A 19 71.54 54.44 5.23
N ASP A 20 70.86 55.58 5.20
CA ASP A 20 69.81 55.81 4.19
C ASP A 20 70.40 56.17 2.81
N ALA A 21 69.55 56.32 1.79
CA ALA A 21 69.97 56.73 0.45
C ALA A 21 70.72 58.08 0.40
N ALA A 22 70.48 58.98 1.37
CA ALA A 22 71.18 60.25 1.51
C ALA A 22 72.48 60.15 2.32
N GLN A 23 72.86 58.93 2.73
CA GLN A 23 74.03 58.63 3.57
C GLN A 23 73.94 59.20 4.98
N ASN A 24 72.74 59.47 5.49
CA ASN A 24 72.56 59.78 6.91
C ASN A 24 72.66 58.50 7.74
N VAL A 25 73.22 58.63 8.94
CA VAL A 25 73.40 57.50 9.86
C VAL A 25 72.17 57.38 10.77
N TRP A 26 71.53 56.22 10.69
CA TRP A 26 70.41 55.82 11.53
C TRP A 26 70.89 54.83 12.57
N ILE A 27 70.55 55.08 13.83
CA ILE A 27 71.00 54.28 14.97
C ILE A 27 69.79 53.94 15.83
N ASP A 28 69.57 52.65 16.08
CA ASP A 28 68.52 52.23 17.00
C ASP A 28 69.01 52.29 18.44
N HIS A 29 68.10 52.60 19.35
CA HIS A 29 68.36 52.45 20.78
C HIS A 29 67.17 51.77 21.45
N PRO A 30 67.41 50.68 22.22
CA PRO A 30 66.35 49.83 22.74
C PRO A 30 65.32 50.56 23.63
N TYR A 31 65.73 51.69 24.24
CA TYR A 31 64.92 52.47 25.19
C TYR A 31 64.70 53.94 24.81
N ARG A 32 65.47 54.49 23.86
CA ARG A 32 65.56 55.96 23.65
C ARG A 32 65.04 56.40 22.29
N GLY A 33 64.64 55.45 21.44
CA GLY A 33 64.15 55.76 20.10
C GLY A 33 65.19 55.49 19.04
N VAL A 34 64.95 56.05 17.87
CA VAL A 34 65.84 55.97 16.73
C VAL A 34 66.54 57.32 16.61
N PHE A 35 67.85 57.31 16.51
CA PHE A 35 68.66 58.50 16.30
C PHE A 35 68.99 58.66 14.82
N LEU A 36 68.84 59.89 14.31
CA LEU A 36 69.29 60.29 12.99
C LEU A 36 70.47 61.26 13.13
N ILE A 37 71.58 60.93 12.49
CA ILE A 37 72.75 61.78 12.37
C ILE A 37 72.92 62.09 10.87
N PRO A 38 72.64 63.33 10.44
CA PRO A 38 72.87 63.74 9.07
C PRO A 38 74.32 63.49 8.65
N LYS A 39 74.55 63.14 7.38
CA LYS A 39 75.88 62.83 6.84
C LYS A 39 76.92 63.89 7.19
N GLU A 40 76.55 65.16 7.10
CA GLU A 40 77.38 66.33 7.37
C GLU A 40 77.81 66.45 8.85
N HIS A 41 77.08 65.80 9.76
CA HIS A 41 77.32 65.84 11.20
C HIS A 41 78.03 64.57 11.71
N VAL A 42 78.35 63.63 10.82
CA VAL A 42 79.12 62.43 11.17
C VAL A 42 80.55 62.87 11.53
N LEU A 43 81.07 62.38 12.66
CA LEU A 43 82.34 62.76 13.29
C LEU A 43 82.43 64.18 13.87
N ASP A 44 81.39 65.00 13.74
CA ASP A 44 81.33 66.30 14.40
C ASP A 44 81.17 66.11 15.93
N PRO A 45 82.12 66.60 16.77
CA PRO A 45 82.00 66.51 18.22
C PRO A 45 80.81 67.28 18.79
N ASP A 46 80.38 68.38 18.17
CA ASP A 46 79.34 69.26 18.72
C ASP A 46 77.94 68.91 18.18
N ALA A 47 77.88 68.05 17.17
CA ALA A 47 76.62 67.57 16.61
C ALA A 47 75.80 66.77 17.61
N ARG A 48 74.54 67.18 17.78
CA ARG A 48 73.54 66.43 18.56
C ARG A 48 72.67 65.62 17.60
N PRO A 49 72.64 64.27 17.72
CA PRO A 49 71.75 63.44 16.93
C PRO A 49 70.30 63.87 17.09
N LYS A 50 69.56 63.92 15.98
CA LYS A 50 68.12 64.18 16.01
C LYS A 50 67.42 62.91 16.48
N ILE A 51 66.67 63.01 17.58
CA ILE A 51 65.95 61.86 18.14
C ILE A 51 64.60 61.75 17.43
N TYR A 52 64.45 60.72 16.60
CA TYR A 52 63.17 60.24 16.12
C TYR A 52 62.66 59.19 17.11
N SER A 53 62.07 59.69 18.18
CA SER A 53 61.15 58.88 18.96
C SER A 53 59.82 58.91 18.23
N LEU A 54 59.20 57.76 17.97
CA LEU A 54 57.75 57.66 17.66
C LEU A 54 56.92 58.04 18.92
N GLN A 55 57.28 59.15 19.56
CA GLN A 55 56.54 59.77 20.65
C GLN A 55 55.46 60.62 20.01
N ASN A 56 54.35 59.98 19.67
CA ASN A 56 53.07 60.65 19.87
C ASN A 56 52.39 59.99 21.09
N GLU A 57 52.24 60.81 22.13
CA GLU A 57 51.22 60.75 23.19
C GLU A 57 51.33 59.77 24.37
N MET A 58 52.10 58.69 24.34
CA MET A 58 52.24 57.83 25.55
C MET A 58 53.68 57.41 25.83
N ASN A 59 54.27 58.08 26.83
CA ASN A 59 55.57 57.80 27.43
C ASN A 59 55.98 56.32 27.41
N LYS A 60 57.14 56.06 26.77
CA LYS A 60 57.94 54.82 26.74
C LYS A 60 57.38 53.66 25.91
N THR A 61 57.77 53.60 24.64
CA THR A 61 57.78 52.37 23.85
C THR A 61 59.17 51.73 23.88
N LEU A 62 59.27 50.57 24.52
CA LEU A 62 60.37 49.62 24.39
C LEU A 62 60.36 49.03 22.98
N ARG A 63 61.54 48.81 22.38
CA ARG A 63 61.76 48.26 21.01
C ARG A 63 61.32 49.19 19.87
N ASN A 64 61.91 50.39 19.81
CA ASN A 64 61.86 51.21 18.60
C ASN A 64 62.83 50.62 17.57
N LEU A 65 62.37 49.63 16.82
CA LEU A 65 63.10 49.03 15.71
C LEU A 65 62.83 49.85 14.45
N PHE A 66 63.89 50.17 13.71
CA PHE A 66 63.76 50.53 12.31
C PHE A 66 64.24 49.37 11.46
N PHE A 67 63.70 49.26 10.25
CA PHE A 67 64.11 48.26 9.28
C PHE A 67 64.72 48.94 8.07
N TYR A 68 65.80 48.36 7.56
CA TYR A 68 66.41 48.81 6.32
C TYR A 68 65.75 48.05 5.16
N PHE A 69 65.18 48.79 4.22
CA PHE A 69 64.44 48.23 3.09
C PHE A 69 64.68 49.08 1.85
N ASP A 70 65.26 48.51 0.80
CA ASP A 70 65.50 49.16 -0.50
C ASP A 70 66.08 50.58 -0.37
N GLN A 71 67.19 50.71 0.38
CA GLN A 71 67.86 51.97 0.70
C GLN A 71 67.03 53.00 1.50
N ARG A 72 65.86 52.59 1.98
CA ARG A 72 64.95 53.37 2.80
C ARG A 72 64.97 52.86 4.23
N ILE A 73 64.65 53.76 5.15
CA ILE A 73 64.46 53.44 6.56
C ILE A 73 62.96 53.37 6.80
N LEU A 74 62.50 52.18 7.21
CA LEU A 74 61.14 51.94 7.62
C LEU A 74 61.05 52.01 9.14
N LEU A 75 60.22 52.91 9.61
CA LEU A 75 59.80 53.04 10.99
C LEU A 75 58.46 52.32 11.16
N CYS A 76 58.28 51.66 12.29
CA CYS A 76 57.11 50.84 12.59
C CYS A 76 56.38 51.39 13.81
N ASP A 77 55.09 51.70 13.66
CA ASP A 77 54.16 51.88 14.79
C ASP A 77 53.49 50.53 15.12
N LYS A 78 52.49 50.47 16.00
CA LYS A 78 51.64 49.31 16.27
C LYS A 78 50.70 48.96 15.11
N GLU A 79 50.52 49.87 14.15
CA GLU A 79 49.52 49.72 13.10
C GLU A 79 50.05 49.91 11.67
N ARG A 80 51.15 50.65 11.46
CA ARG A 80 51.61 51.04 10.11
C ARG A 80 53.14 51.15 10.00
N PHE A 81 53.62 50.96 8.78
CA PHE A 81 54.98 51.34 8.38
C PHE A 81 55.00 52.80 7.90
N TYR A 82 56.12 53.47 8.19
CA TYR A 82 56.43 54.82 7.71
C TYR A 82 57.81 54.84 7.10
N GLN A 83 57.96 55.46 5.94
CA GLN A 83 59.27 55.73 5.35
C GLN A 83 59.74 57.13 5.73
N TYR A 84 61.03 57.28 6.00
CA TYR A 84 61.62 58.60 6.16
C TYR A 84 61.92 59.25 4.82
N ASN A 85 61.40 60.46 4.59
CA ASN A 85 61.74 61.27 3.42
C ASN A 85 62.86 62.28 3.79
N PRO A 86 64.09 62.12 3.25
CA PRO A 86 65.22 62.97 3.61
C PRO A 86 65.07 64.41 3.12
N VAL A 87 64.27 64.64 2.06
CA VAL A 87 64.02 65.97 1.51
C VAL A 87 63.05 66.75 2.39
N SER A 88 61.93 66.14 2.79
CA SER A 88 60.93 66.78 3.66
C SER A 88 61.29 66.70 5.15
N GLN A 89 62.27 65.86 5.50
CA GLN A 89 62.66 65.48 6.87
C GLN A 89 61.51 64.94 7.73
N LYS A 90 60.46 64.40 7.11
CA LYS A 90 59.27 63.86 7.77
C LYS A 90 59.08 62.38 7.44
N SER A 91 58.39 61.69 8.34
CA SER A 91 57.95 60.32 8.14
C SER A 91 56.62 60.32 7.37
N GLU A 92 56.57 59.56 6.28
CA GLU A 92 55.40 59.43 5.41
C GLU A 92 54.89 57.98 5.46
N PRO A 93 53.57 57.72 5.39
CA PRO A 93 53.04 56.35 5.38
C PRO A 93 53.61 55.52 4.24
N PHE A 94 53.95 54.26 4.54
CA PHE A 94 54.47 53.29 3.58
C PHE A 94 53.51 52.09 3.48
N HIS A 95 52.97 51.86 2.28
CA HIS A 95 51.86 50.92 2.06
C HIS A 95 52.23 49.63 1.34
N GLU A 96 53.47 49.51 0.86
CA GLU A 96 53.90 48.43 -0.02
C GLU A 96 53.76 47.05 0.62
N LEU A 97 54.01 46.96 1.93
CA LEU A 97 54.03 45.72 2.70
C LEU A 97 52.74 45.47 3.50
N ASP A 98 51.80 46.42 3.53
CA ASP A 98 50.54 46.31 4.27
C ASP A 98 49.75 45.01 3.98
N PRO A 99 49.71 44.47 2.74
CA PRO A 99 49.00 43.22 2.47
C PRO A 99 49.66 41.96 3.05
N TYR A 100 50.94 42.03 3.43
CA TYR A 100 51.76 40.86 3.71
C TYR A 100 52.32 40.84 5.13
N VAL A 101 52.70 42.01 5.67
CA VAL A 101 53.37 42.14 6.96
C VAL A 101 52.56 43.05 7.85
N VAL A 102 52.24 42.58 9.05
CA VAL A 102 51.62 43.40 10.08
C VAL A 102 52.73 44.10 10.88
N PRO A 103 52.84 45.44 10.81
CA PRO A 103 53.80 46.22 11.60
C PRO A 103 53.29 46.34 13.04
N ASP A 104 53.47 45.31 13.85
CA ASP A 104 53.14 45.34 15.27
C ASP A 104 54.30 44.83 16.14
N ARG A 105 54.05 44.70 17.45
CA ARG A 105 55.05 44.19 18.41
C ARG A 105 55.45 42.73 18.17
N SER A 106 54.70 42.00 17.34
CA SER A 106 55.02 40.62 16.99
C SER A 106 56.17 40.55 15.99
N LEU A 107 56.36 41.59 15.15
CA LEU A 107 57.44 41.66 14.15
C LEU A 107 58.80 41.72 14.85
N ARG A 108 59.65 40.72 14.57
CA ARG A 108 60.98 40.55 15.19
C ARG A 108 62.09 41.07 14.29
N PHE A 109 62.01 40.76 13.01
CA PHE A 109 62.96 41.21 12.00
C PHE A 109 62.28 41.36 10.64
N LEU A 110 62.86 42.23 9.81
CA LEU A 110 62.54 42.41 8.40
C LEU A 110 63.85 42.77 7.70
N ILE A 111 64.30 41.90 6.80
CA ILE A 111 65.58 42.00 6.11
C ILE A 111 65.34 41.72 4.63
N GLN A 112 65.70 42.66 3.77
CA GLN A 112 65.74 42.43 2.33
C GLN A 112 67.10 41.86 1.95
N ASP A 113 67.12 40.83 1.11
CA ASP A 113 68.36 40.26 0.57
C ASP A 113 68.80 40.91 -0.75
N ASP A 114 69.99 40.54 -1.22
CA ASP A 114 70.58 41.05 -2.47
C ASP A 114 69.76 40.68 -3.73
N TYR A 115 68.82 39.73 -3.61
CA TYR A 115 67.93 39.29 -4.67
C TYR A 115 66.53 39.92 -4.58
N GLN A 116 66.38 40.96 -3.76
CA GLN A 116 65.11 41.66 -3.47
C GLN A 116 64.06 40.81 -2.76
N ASN A 117 64.38 39.61 -2.27
CA ASN A 117 63.45 38.88 -1.43
C ASN A 117 63.43 39.50 -0.03
N ILE A 118 62.28 39.45 0.63
CA ILE A 118 62.10 40.02 1.96
C ILE A 118 61.89 38.89 2.94
N TRP A 119 62.80 38.77 3.88
CA TRP A 119 62.76 37.84 5.00
C TRP A 119 62.19 38.57 6.20
N TYR A 120 61.10 38.07 6.77
CA TYR A 120 60.56 38.62 8.00
C TYR A 120 60.12 37.53 8.97
N GLY A 121 60.17 37.83 10.24
CA GLY A 121 59.74 36.92 11.30
C GLY A 121 58.85 37.63 12.30
N ASN A 122 57.80 36.95 12.74
CA ASN A 122 56.93 37.41 13.81
C ASN A 122 56.74 36.33 14.89
N THR A 123 55.79 36.51 15.81
CA THR A 123 55.50 35.48 16.83
C THR A 123 54.91 34.19 16.26
N ASN A 124 54.34 34.24 15.05
CA ASN A 124 53.64 33.12 14.43
C ASN A 124 54.55 32.28 13.53
N GLY A 125 55.65 32.85 13.03
CA GLY A 125 56.48 32.18 12.04
C GLY A 125 57.57 33.06 11.45
N THR A 126 58.36 32.43 10.59
CA THR A 126 59.32 33.09 9.69
C THR A 126 58.78 32.96 8.28
N TYR A 127 58.96 33.99 7.46
CA TYR A 127 58.35 34.10 6.15
C TYR A 127 59.33 34.71 5.16
N LEU A 128 59.16 34.32 3.90
CA LEU A 128 59.88 34.81 2.74
C LEU A 128 58.87 35.40 1.75
N LEU A 129 59.06 36.65 1.37
CA LEU A 129 58.34 37.32 0.29
C LEU A 129 59.24 37.40 -0.93
N VAL A 130 58.78 36.81 -2.04
CA VAL A 130 59.51 36.79 -3.30
C VAL A 130 58.79 37.70 -4.31
N PRO A 131 59.48 38.66 -4.95
CA PRO A 131 58.86 39.53 -5.95
C PRO A 131 58.30 38.73 -7.13
N GLU A 132 57.03 38.92 -7.47
CA GLU A 132 56.41 38.26 -8.64
C GLU A 132 56.62 39.03 -9.94
N LYS A 133 56.81 40.35 -9.86
CA LYS A 133 56.91 41.26 -11.00
C LYS A 133 58.01 42.29 -10.76
N ILE A 134 58.81 42.54 -11.79
CA ILE A 134 59.99 43.42 -11.73
C ILE A 134 59.62 44.88 -11.42
N PHE A 135 58.41 45.33 -11.79
CA PHE A 135 58.02 46.75 -11.72
C PHE A 135 56.77 47.04 -10.87
N THR A 136 56.17 46.02 -10.25
CA THR A 136 55.03 46.21 -9.35
C THR A 136 55.27 45.50 -8.04
N PRO A 137 54.97 46.13 -6.89
CA PRO A 137 55.17 45.54 -5.57
C PRO A 137 54.11 44.48 -5.28
N SER A 138 54.24 43.35 -5.96
CA SER A 138 53.46 42.14 -5.74
C SER A 138 54.41 41.05 -5.32
N TYR A 139 54.15 40.46 -4.16
CA TYR A 139 55.01 39.47 -3.54
C TYR A 139 54.25 38.17 -3.37
N ARG A 140 54.94 37.05 -3.59
CA ARG A 140 54.47 35.74 -3.21
C ARG A 140 55.02 35.40 -1.83
N LEU A 141 54.12 35.11 -0.89
CA LEU A 141 54.44 34.76 0.49
C LEU A 141 54.71 33.26 0.62
N TYR A 142 55.85 32.92 1.20
CA TYR A 142 56.28 31.57 1.54
C TYR A 142 56.55 31.48 3.05
N PRO A 143 55.72 30.78 3.84
CA PRO A 143 56.05 30.52 5.24
C PRO A 143 57.22 29.54 5.33
N ILE A 144 58.17 29.77 6.24
CA ILE A 144 59.39 28.96 6.46
C ILE A 144 59.49 28.67 7.96
N ASN A 145 58.60 27.83 8.44
CA ASN A 145 58.41 27.66 9.88
C ASN A 145 59.39 26.67 10.51
N GLU A 146 60.19 25.99 9.68
CA GLU A 146 61.27 25.08 10.08
C GLU A 146 62.39 25.82 10.82
N ILE A 147 62.60 27.11 10.53
CA ILE A 147 63.67 27.91 11.14
C ILE A 147 63.20 28.78 12.31
N THR A 148 61.89 29.00 12.47
CA THR A 148 61.35 29.98 13.44
C THR A 148 61.83 29.78 14.88
N ASP A 149 61.92 28.52 15.33
CA ASP A 149 62.25 28.19 16.72
C ASP A 149 63.76 28.10 16.98
N VAL A 150 64.58 28.22 15.94
CA VAL A 150 66.05 28.12 16.01
C VAL A 150 66.75 29.45 15.79
N LEU A 151 66.04 30.48 15.33
CA LEU A 151 66.61 31.82 15.20
C LEU A 151 66.83 32.47 16.59
N PRO A 152 67.95 33.18 16.78
CA PRO A 152 68.26 33.84 18.04
C PRO A 152 67.33 35.03 18.20
N GLY A 153 66.41 34.94 19.16
CA GLY A 153 65.37 35.95 19.36
C GLY A 153 65.97 37.32 19.65
N GLY A 154 65.67 38.31 18.81
CA GLY A 154 66.25 39.65 18.91
C GLY A 154 67.71 39.75 18.45
N PHE A 155 68.22 38.79 17.70
CA PHE A 155 69.49 38.92 16.95
C PHE A 155 69.37 38.22 15.59
N GLU A 156 68.16 38.16 15.05
CA GLU A 156 67.87 37.51 13.78
C GLU A 156 68.66 38.19 12.66
N SER A 157 69.33 37.38 11.86
CA SER A 157 70.16 37.83 10.75
C SER A 157 69.98 36.86 9.59
N VAL A 158 70.06 37.38 8.38
CA VAL A 158 69.97 36.62 7.14
C VAL A 158 71.18 36.97 6.29
N LEU A 159 71.98 35.98 5.94
CA LEU A 159 73.16 36.14 5.10
C LEU A 159 72.94 35.38 3.79
N THR A 160 72.73 36.11 2.70
CA THR A 160 72.54 35.52 1.38
C THR A 160 73.87 35.40 0.66
N LEU A 161 74.33 34.17 0.42
CA LEU A 161 75.52 33.91 -0.38
C LEU A 161 75.16 33.87 -1.87
N ASP A 162 74.07 33.15 -2.20
CA ASP A 162 73.48 33.11 -3.52
C ASP A 162 71.99 32.69 -3.46
N LYS A 163 71.34 32.56 -4.63
CA LYS A 163 69.92 32.18 -4.76
C LYS A 163 69.55 30.81 -4.17
N HIS A 164 70.52 29.92 -3.92
CA HIS A 164 70.35 28.60 -3.32
C HIS A 164 70.94 28.51 -1.91
N ASN A 165 71.70 29.50 -1.47
CA ASN A 165 72.47 29.43 -0.24
C ASN A 165 72.18 30.65 0.63
N VAL A 166 71.23 30.49 1.55
CA VAL A 166 70.92 31.46 2.61
C VAL A 166 71.34 30.89 3.95
N VAL A 167 72.13 31.66 4.69
CA VAL A 167 72.66 31.27 5.99
C VAL A 167 71.92 32.04 7.09
N PHE A 168 71.36 31.29 8.04
CA PHE A 168 70.77 31.82 9.26
C PHE A 168 71.68 31.51 10.44
N PRO A 169 72.34 32.51 11.04
CA PRO A 169 73.03 32.33 12.30
C PRO A 169 72.05 31.91 13.41
N THR A 170 72.48 30.97 14.26
CA THR A 170 71.71 30.48 15.40
C THR A 170 72.55 30.51 16.67
N GLU A 171 71.94 30.36 17.84
CA GLU A 171 72.69 30.28 19.11
C GLU A 171 73.68 29.11 19.16
N LYS A 172 73.45 28.07 18.36
CA LYS A 172 74.27 26.84 18.32
C LYS A 172 75.14 26.71 17.07
N GLY A 173 75.24 27.75 16.24
CA GLY A 173 75.99 27.73 14.98
C GLY A 173 75.26 28.47 13.87
N PHE A 174 74.97 27.80 12.76
CA PHE A 174 74.24 28.37 11.63
C PHE A 174 73.45 27.29 10.89
N LEU A 175 72.43 27.71 10.14
CA LEU A 175 71.62 26.88 9.27
C LEU A 175 71.83 27.30 7.82
N PHE A 176 71.97 26.32 6.93
CA PHE A 176 71.87 26.53 5.48
C PHE A 176 70.44 26.26 5.03
N PHE A 177 69.87 27.20 4.28
CA PHE A 177 68.54 27.10 3.69
C PHE A 177 68.63 27.38 2.19
N ASP A 178 68.00 26.50 1.40
CA ASP A 178 67.89 26.64 -0.06
C ASP A 178 66.50 27.13 -0.43
N PRO A 179 66.33 28.46 -0.62
CA PRO A 179 65.02 29.04 -0.90
C PRO A 179 64.51 28.64 -2.28
N ALA A 180 65.37 28.55 -3.29
CA ALA A 180 64.96 28.16 -4.64
C ALA A 180 64.42 26.73 -4.66
N ARG A 181 65.10 25.78 -4.01
CA ARG A 181 64.59 24.41 -3.87
C ARG A 181 63.26 24.35 -3.09
N TYR A 182 63.12 25.18 -2.05
CA TYR A 182 61.90 25.26 -1.28
C TYR A 182 60.72 25.80 -2.11
N MET A 183 60.97 26.79 -2.96
CA MET A 183 59.97 27.36 -3.86
C MET A 183 59.60 26.44 -5.01
N GLU A 184 60.55 25.66 -5.52
CA GLU A 184 60.38 24.67 -6.58
C GLU A 184 59.76 23.36 -6.06
N ASP A 185 59.67 23.17 -4.74
CA ASP A 185 59.10 21.97 -4.16
C ASP A 185 57.60 21.86 -4.48
N THR A 186 57.34 21.08 -5.53
CA THR A 186 56.01 20.71 -6.01
C THR A 186 55.51 19.42 -5.40
N SER A 187 56.18 18.88 -4.38
CA SER A 187 55.80 17.63 -3.74
C SER A 187 54.40 17.73 -3.16
N ALA A 188 53.44 17.18 -3.90
CA ALA A 188 52.08 17.09 -3.44
C ALA A 188 52.04 16.19 -2.20
N VAL A 189 51.53 16.72 -1.10
CA VAL A 189 51.27 15.92 0.09
C VAL A 189 50.25 14.85 -0.27
N GLN A 190 50.45 13.63 0.21
CA GLN A 190 49.49 12.55 0.11
C GLN A 190 48.74 12.46 1.44
N VAL A 191 47.41 12.53 1.37
CA VAL A 191 46.53 12.36 2.53
C VAL A 191 46.30 10.87 2.76
N PHE A 192 46.33 10.46 4.02
CA PHE A 192 45.99 9.12 4.48
C PHE A 192 44.95 9.22 5.59
N LEU A 193 43.97 8.31 5.57
CA LEU A 193 43.11 8.11 6.73
C LEU A 193 43.93 7.39 7.81
N SER A 194 44.07 8.01 8.98
CA SER A 194 44.85 7.44 10.09
C SER A 194 43.97 6.64 11.05
N LYS A 195 42.76 7.12 11.30
CA LYS A 195 41.81 6.50 12.23
C LYS A 195 40.40 6.92 11.87
N ALA A 196 39.44 6.00 11.94
CA ALA A 196 38.03 6.34 11.88
C ALA A 196 37.30 5.78 13.09
N VAL A 197 36.61 6.68 13.78
CA VAL A 197 35.92 6.44 15.04
C VAL A 197 34.44 6.61 14.83
N LEU A 198 33.70 5.66 15.36
CA LEU A 198 32.30 5.79 15.60
C LEU A 198 32.12 6.40 16.99
N ASN A 199 31.57 7.61 17.04
CA ASN A 199 31.25 8.27 18.30
C ASN A 199 29.92 7.67 18.79
N ALA A 200 30.02 6.66 19.63
CA ALA A 200 28.89 5.95 20.24
C ALA A 200 29.20 5.75 21.73
N ASN A 201 28.25 5.25 22.51
CA ASN A 201 28.53 4.94 23.92
C ASN A 201 28.56 3.40 24.08
N PRO A 202 29.75 2.76 24.20
CA PRO A 202 31.11 3.33 24.16
C PRO A 202 31.63 3.60 22.74
N ASP A 203 32.65 4.48 22.63
CA ASP A 203 33.27 4.81 21.35
C ASP A 203 33.89 3.56 20.72
N SER A 204 33.72 3.40 19.41
CA SER A 204 34.23 2.23 18.70
C SER A 204 35.11 2.65 17.54
N ILE A 205 36.34 2.15 17.50
CA ILE A 205 37.25 2.36 16.38
C ILE A 205 36.94 1.31 15.32
N PHE A 206 36.49 1.74 14.13
CA PHE A 206 36.19 0.82 13.03
C PHE A 206 37.28 0.81 11.95
N TYR A 207 38.21 1.76 12.02
CA TYR A 207 39.39 1.78 11.17
C TYR A 207 40.59 2.33 11.92
N THR A 208 41.72 1.65 11.77
CA THR A 208 43.06 2.13 12.14
C THR A 208 43.93 1.97 10.89
N GLY A 209 44.73 2.98 10.59
CA GLY A 209 45.52 3.06 9.38
C GLY A 209 46.50 1.90 9.30
N HIS A 210 46.33 1.04 8.30
CA HIS A 210 47.30 0.01 7.93
C HIS A 210 47.77 0.27 6.50
N LEU A 211 49.08 0.31 6.30
CA LEU A 211 49.70 0.56 4.99
C LEU A 211 49.15 -0.42 3.94
N GLY A 212 48.55 0.11 2.87
CA GLY A 212 48.03 -0.67 1.74
C GLY A 212 46.55 -1.05 1.79
N TRP A 213 45.84 -0.85 2.91
CA TRP A 213 44.40 -1.16 2.98
C TRP A 213 43.54 0.09 2.79
N ARG A 214 42.87 0.18 1.63
CA ARG A 214 41.82 1.17 1.40
C ARG A 214 40.53 0.69 2.06
N PRO A 215 39.97 1.45 3.00
CA PRO A 215 38.69 1.09 3.61
C PRO A 215 37.59 1.14 2.56
N SER A 216 37.07 -0.02 2.19
CA SER A 216 35.92 -0.13 1.28
C SER A 216 34.83 -0.99 1.92
N GLY A 217 33.59 -0.49 1.90
CA GLY A 217 32.42 -1.32 2.19
C GLY A 217 32.00 -1.40 3.66
N PHE A 218 32.37 -0.43 4.50
CA PHE A 218 31.86 -0.37 5.87
C PHE A 218 30.33 -0.29 5.90
N ARG A 219 29.72 -1.14 6.74
CA ARG A 219 28.27 -1.20 6.94
C ARG A 219 27.95 -0.96 8.41
N PHE A 220 27.22 0.12 8.70
CA PHE A 220 26.84 0.49 10.07
C PHE A 220 25.32 0.38 10.29
N LYS A 221 24.92 -0.17 11.46
CA LYS A 221 23.52 -0.30 11.89
C LYS A 221 22.98 1.05 12.40
N LYS A 222 21.65 1.20 12.44
CA LYS A 222 20.97 2.39 13.01
C LYS A 222 21.30 2.51 14.50
N GLY A 223 21.75 3.69 14.92
CA GLY A 223 22.36 3.98 16.23
C GLY A 223 23.77 4.57 16.09
N HIS A 224 24.43 4.28 14.98
CA HIS A 224 25.76 4.77 14.63
C HIS A 224 25.65 5.97 13.70
N HIS A 225 25.39 7.17 14.26
CA HIS A 225 25.14 8.36 13.45
C HIS A 225 26.25 9.41 13.49
N SER A 226 27.22 9.24 14.38
CA SER A 226 28.30 10.20 14.58
C SER A 226 29.64 9.55 14.27
N PHE A 227 30.37 10.13 13.31
CA PHE A 227 31.61 9.59 12.79
C PHE A 227 32.70 10.66 12.84
N THR A 228 33.86 10.29 13.38
CA THR A 228 35.07 11.11 13.35
C THR A 228 36.12 10.44 12.49
N PHE A 229 36.63 11.14 11.49
CA PHE A 229 37.69 10.68 10.62
C PHE A 229 38.93 11.52 10.89
N ASN A 230 40.02 10.86 11.27
CA ASN A 230 41.32 11.49 11.48
C ASN A 230 42.22 11.22 10.27
N PHE A 231 42.94 12.24 9.87
CA PHE A 231 43.80 12.22 8.70
C PHE A 231 45.25 12.38 9.09
N SER A 232 46.14 12.07 8.15
CA SER A 232 47.57 12.28 8.26
C SER A 232 48.12 12.55 6.86
N VAL A 233 49.26 13.23 6.79
CA VAL A 233 49.97 13.50 5.54
C VAL A 233 51.43 13.08 5.65
N ASN A 234 52.02 12.68 4.52
CA ASN A 234 53.44 12.34 4.41
C ASN A 234 54.32 13.60 4.26
N THR A 235 54.19 14.56 5.18
CA THR A 235 55.07 15.74 5.20
C THR A 235 56.11 15.60 6.30
N SER A 236 57.35 16.04 6.01
CA SER A 236 58.41 16.24 7.00
C SER A 236 58.32 17.60 7.71
N GLY A 237 57.51 18.54 7.19
CA GLY A 237 57.33 19.88 7.75
C GLY A 237 56.37 19.92 8.95
N LYS A 238 56.15 21.11 9.52
CA LYS A 238 55.21 21.32 10.64
C LYS A 238 53.77 20.97 10.22
N LYS A 239 53.17 19.99 10.91
CA LYS A 239 51.82 19.46 10.62
C LYS A 239 50.71 20.51 10.76
N ASP A 240 50.92 21.50 11.63
CA ASP A 240 49.94 22.56 11.92
C ASP A 240 49.74 23.52 10.75
N LEU A 241 50.55 23.44 9.70
CA LEU A 241 50.47 24.30 8.51
C LEU A 241 49.73 23.65 7.35
N ILE A 242 49.38 22.38 7.49
CA ILE A 242 48.65 21.64 6.48
C ILE A 242 47.18 22.01 6.58
N GLY A 243 46.66 22.60 5.51
CA GLY A 243 45.24 22.86 5.38
C GLY A 243 44.52 21.62 4.89
N TYR A 244 43.45 21.22 5.54
CA TYR A 244 42.55 20.15 5.13
C TYR A 244 41.23 20.74 4.63
N SER A 245 40.68 20.13 3.60
CA SER A 245 39.32 20.40 3.12
C SER A 245 38.66 19.07 2.79
N TYR A 246 37.39 18.94 3.18
CA TYR A 246 36.64 17.70 3.04
C TYR A 246 35.25 17.94 2.48
N LEU A 247 34.69 16.91 1.86
CA LEU A 247 33.37 16.91 1.24
C LEU A 247 32.73 15.54 1.42
N LEU A 248 31.58 15.47 2.09
CA LEU A 248 30.81 14.24 2.21
C LEU A 248 29.76 14.13 1.11
N LYS A 249 30.08 13.42 0.02
CA LYS A 249 29.10 13.08 -1.02
C LYS A 249 27.96 12.28 -0.39
N GLY A 250 26.73 12.79 -0.53
CA GLY A 250 25.52 12.25 0.09
C GLY A 250 24.93 13.14 1.19
N SER A 251 25.68 14.14 1.68
CA SER A 251 25.20 15.14 2.66
C SER A 251 25.60 16.56 2.27
N ASP A 252 26.87 16.78 1.90
CA ASP A 252 27.42 18.09 1.58
C ASP A 252 27.28 18.43 0.08
N ARG A 253 27.09 19.72 -0.24
CA ARG A 253 27.05 20.22 -1.63
C ARG A 253 28.36 20.85 -2.11
N LYS A 254 29.18 21.36 -1.19
CA LYS A 254 30.44 22.07 -1.46
C LYS A 254 31.51 21.61 -0.47
N TRP A 255 32.76 21.76 -0.86
CA TRP A 255 33.91 21.51 0.02
C TRP A 255 33.84 22.39 1.27
N SER A 256 34.33 21.86 2.39
CA SER A 256 34.50 22.63 3.63
C SER A 256 35.51 23.77 3.43
N PRO A 257 35.42 24.85 4.22
CA PRO A 257 36.52 25.78 4.38
C PRO A 257 37.82 25.05 4.74
N TRP A 258 38.95 25.63 4.34
CA TRP A 258 40.25 25.11 4.73
C TRP A 258 40.43 25.23 6.25
N THR A 259 40.82 24.14 6.89
CA THR A 259 41.09 24.08 8.33
C THR A 259 42.41 23.38 8.59
N ASN A 260 43.14 23.78 9.62
CA ASN A 260 44.39 23.13 10.02
C ASN A 260 44.13 21.93 10.95
N SER A 261 42.86 21.62 11.23
CA SER A 261 42.47 20.47 12.02
C SER A 261 42.53 19.17 11.18
N PRO A 262 43.33 18.16 11.59
CA PRO A 262 43.49 16.91 10.83
C PRO A 262 42.33 15.94 11.08
N GLN A 263 41.11 16.44 11.30
CA GLN A 263 39.93 15.63 11.56
C GLN A 263 38.66 16.23 10.94
N ALA A 264 37.74 15.35 10.53
CA ALA A 264 36.38 15.72 10.15
C ALA A 264 35.39 14.94 11.01
N SER A 265 34.42 15.64 11.59
CA SER A 265 33.38 15.05 12.43
C SER A 265 32.02 15.32 11.84
N TYR A 266 31.25 14.25 11.64
CA TYR A 266 29.88 14.30 11.13
C TYR A 266 28.95 13.73 12.17
N ALA A 267 27.94 14.51 12.56
CA ALA A 267 26.93 14.08 13.52
C ALA A 267 25.60 13.78 12.82
N ASN A 268 24.87 12.81 13.37
CA ASN A 268 23.51 12.47 12.98
C ASN A 268 23.28 12.15 11.48
N LEU A 269 24.20 11.42 10.83
CA LEU A 269 24.05 11.05 9.42
C LEU A 269 22.88 10.08 9.18
N PRO A 270 21.94 10.38 8.26
CA PRO A 270 20.80 9.52 7.99
C PRO A 270 21.21 8.23 7.24
N PRO A 271 20.36 7.19 7.21
CA PRO A 271 20.65 5.97 6.47
C PRO A 271 20.82 6.21 4.95
N GLY A 272 21.98 5.88 4.42
CA GLY A 272 22.37 6.20 3.04
C GLY A 272 23.73 5.64 2.65
N ARG A 273 24.16 5.95 1.42
CA ARG A 273 25.53 5.70 0.94
C ARG A 273 26.29 7.02 0.96
N TYR A 274 27.47 7.01 1.54
CA TYR A 274 28.30 8.19 1.68
C TYR A 274 29.70 7.93 1.13
N THR A 275 30.31 8.96 0.55
CA THR A 275 31.72 8.95 0.18
C THR A 275 32.36 10.23 0.68
N LEU A 276 33.22 10.10 1.68
CA LEU A 276 34.01 11.20 2.21
C LEU A 276 35.20 11.42 1.28
N LEU A 277 35.29 12.62 0.72
CA LEU A 277 36.43 13.10 -0.04
C LEU A 277 37.25 14.02 0.83
N VAL A 278 38.57 13.81 0.88
CA VAL A 278 39.48 14.63 1.68
C VAL A 278 40.69 14.98 0.86
N LYS A 279 41.01 16.27 0.80
CA LYS A 279 42.25 16.77 0.23
C LYS A 279 42.98 17.63 1.26
N ALA A 280 44.29 17.69 1.13
CA ALA A 280 45.12 18.60 1.89
C ALA A 280 45.80 19.58 0.95
N LYS A 281 46.21 20.72 1.47
CA LYS A 281 47.15 21.62 0.82
C LYS A 281 48.37 21.78 1.70
N ASN A 282 49.52 21.80 1.06
CA ASN A 282 50.78 22.09 1.75
C ASN A 282 50.92 23.60 2.02
N GLN A 283 52.02 23.97 2.65
CA GLN A 283 52.34 25.36 2.99
C GLN A 283 52.60 26.27 1.79
N THR A 284 52.93 25.71 0.62
CA THR A 284 53.09 26.45 -0.64
C THR A 284 51.78 26.62 -1.42
N GLY A 285 50.67 26.07 -0.90
CA GLY A 285 49.33 26.16 -1.47
C GLY A 285 48.99 25.06 -2.48
N ILE A 286 49.88 24.10 -2.69
CA ILE A 286 49.67 22.97 -3.62
C ILE A 286 48.72 21.97 -2.98
N GLU A 287 47.63 21.68 -3.69
CA GLU A 287 46.61 20.73 -3.26
C GLU A 287 46.99 19.28 -3.61
N SER A 288 46.62 18.35 -2.73
CA SER A 288 46.72 16.91 -2.96
C SER A 288 45.58 16.41 -3.85
N ALA A 289 45.80 15.28 -4.52
CA ALA A 289 44.68 14.47 -5.00
C ALA A 289 43.77 14.09 -3.82
N PRO A 290 42.43 14.16 -3.97
CA PRO A 290 41.52 13.79 -2.89
C PRO A 290 41.52 12.28 -2.68
N ILE A 291 41.55 11.84 -1.42
CA ILE A 291 41.26 10.45 -1.08
C ILE A 291 39.76 10.24 -0.96
N GLU A 292 39.30 9.05 -1.34
CA GLU A 292 37.89 8.67 -1.25
C GLU A 292 37.68 7.56 -0.22
N ILE A 293 36.74 7.77 0.72
CA ILE A 293 36.39 6.82 1.76
C ILE A 293 34.89 6.55 1.68
N SER A 294 34.51 5.37 1.19
CA SER A 294 33.11 5.00 1.00
C SER A 294 32.57 4.15 2.14
N PHE A 295 31.42 4.54 2.69
CA PHE A 295 30.71 3.82 3.75
C PHE A 295 29.19 3.84 3.55
N ARG A 296 28.49 2.89 4.16
CA ARG A 296 27.02 2.78 4.07
C ARG A 296 26.39 2.62 5.44
N ILE A 297 25.37 3.43 5.70
CA ILE A 297 24.51 3.31 6.88
C ILE A 297 23.25 2.55 6.45
N ILE A 298 23.04 1.35 6.98
CA ILE A 298 21.90 0.51 6.61
C ILE A 298 20.63 0.93 7.36
N ARG A 299 19.49 0.92 6.67
CA ARG A 299 18.16 1.05 7.30
C ARG A 299 17.82 -0.23 8.05
N PRO A 300 17.24 -0.18 9.26
CA PRO A 300 16.80 -1.38 9.94
C PRO A 300 15.62 -2.03 9.22
N TRP A 301 15.67 -3.34 9.06
CA TRP A 301 14.59 -4.11 8.45
C TRP A 301 13.33 -4.18 9.32
N HIS A 302 13.46 -4.05 10.65
CA HIS A 302 12.35 -4.16 11.60
C HIS A 302 11.37 -2.98 11.56
N GLU A 303 11.75 -1.84 10.99
CA GLU A 303 10.81 -0.71 10.78
C GLU A 303 9.70 -1.09 9.79
N TYR A 304 10.01 -1.96 8.83
CA TYR A 304 9.02 -2.50 7.90
C TYR A 304 8.27 -3.71 8.49
N ALA A 305 8.87 -4.42 9.45
CA ALA A 305 8.27 -5.61 10.06
C ALA A 305 6.97 -5.30 10.82
N LEU A 306 6.91 -4.17 11.53
CA LEU A 306 5.67 -3.73 12.20
C LEU A 306 4.54 -3.47 11.19
N GLY A 307 4.86 -2.85 10.04
CA GLY A 307 3.89 -2.64 8.97
C GLY A 307 3.33 -3.95 8.41
N PHE A 308 4.21 -4.93 8.13
CA PHE A 308 3.78 -6.25 7.68
C PHE A 308 2.97 -7.02 8.74
N LEU A 309 3.31 -6.91 10.03
CA LEU A 309 2.55 -7.52 11.12
C LEU A 309 1.14 -6.94 11.24
N ILE A 310 0.99 -5.62 11.11
CA ILE A 310 -0.32 -4.95 11.12
C ILE A 310 -1.18 -5.41 9.93
N ILE A 311 -0.60 -5.48 8.73
CA ILE A 311 -1.30 -5.97 7.54
C ILE A 311 -1.71 -7.44 7.71
N ALA A 312 -0.80 -8.29 8.20
CA ALA A 312 -1.09 -9.69 8.46
C ALA A 312 -2.21 -9.87 9.50
N ALA A 313 -2.21 -9.08 10.58
CA ALA A 313 -3.26 -9.08 11.58
C ALA A 313 -4.62 -8.62 11.00
N ALA A 314 -4.63 -7.60 10.14
CA ALA A 314 -5.84 -7.14 9.46
C ALA A 314 -6.41 -8.20 8.50
N VAL A 315 -5.56 -8.85 7.70
CA VAL A 315 -5.95 -9.96 6.82
C VAL A 315 -6.48 -11.15 7.62
N PHE A 316 -5.82 -11.49 8.72
CA PHE A 316 -6.25 -12.56 9.62
C PHE A 316 -7.61 -12.24 10.27
N MET A 317 -7.80 -11.00 10.73
CA MET A 317 -9.08 -10.54 11.26
C MET A 317 -10.19 -10.60 10.21
N MET A 318 -9.92 -10.14 8.98
CA MET A 318 -10.85 -10.23 7.86
C MET A 318 -11.19 -11.69 7.52
N TYR A 319 -10.20 -12.59 7.56
CA TYR A 319 -10.40 -14.02 7.37
C TYR A 319 -11.30 -14.62 8.46
N LEU A 320 -11.06 -14.31 9.73
CA LEU A 320 -11.90 -14.75 10.85
C LEU A 320 -13.34 -14.22 10.74
N MET A 321 -13.51 -12.96 10.31
CA MET A 321 -14.83 -12.37 10.05
C MET A 321 -15.57 -13.13 8.94
N ASN A 322 -14.88 -13.46 7.84
CA ASN A 322 -15.44 -14.27 6.75
C ASN A 322 -15.85 -15.67 7.21
N LEU A 323 -15.02 -16.34 8.04
CA LEU A 323 -15.38 -17.64 8.61
C LEU A 323 -16.62 -17.56 9.51
N ARG A 324 -16.73 -16.51 10.34
CA ARG A 324 -17.91 -16.28 11.18
C ARG A 324 -19.17 -16.02 10.34
N GLN A 325 -19.06 -15.23 9.28
CA GLN A 325 -20.18 -14.97 8.36
C GLN A 325 -20.64 -16.24 7.65
N ARG A 326 -19.70 -17.05 7.14
CA ARG A 326 -20.04 -18.35 6.49
C ARG A 326 -20.80 -19.27 7.43
N LYS A 327 -20.32 -19.46 8.66
CA LYS A 327 -21.02 -20.27 9.66
C LYS A 327 -22.41 -19.73 10.00
N LYS A 328 -22.60 -18.41 10.00
CA LYS A 328 -23.91 -17.79 10.23
C LYS A 328 -24.86 -18.08 9.06
N HIS A 329 -24.41 -17.90 7.83
CA HIS A 329 -25.21 -18.20 6.63
C HIS A 329 -25.55 -19.69 6.50
N GLU A 330 -24.64 -20.59 6.86
CA GLU A 330 -24.93 -22.02 6.90
C GLU A 330 -26.04 -22.36 7.89
N LYS A 331 -26.03 -21.76 9.10
CA LYS A 331 -27.10 -21.93 10.10
C LYS A 331 -28.44 -21.32 9.66
N GLU A 332 -28.42 -20.17 8.98
CA GLU A 332 -29.62 -19.56 8.43
C GLU A 332 -30.21 -20.44 7.31
N LYS A 333 -29.35 -20.95 6.42
CA LYS A 333 -29.76 -21.87 5.35
C LYS A 333 -30.31 -23.18 5.90
N SER A 334 -29.70 -23.76 6.94
CA SER A 334 -30.19 -25.00 7.55
C SER A 334 -31.56 -24.81 8.20
N ARG A 335 -31.78 -23.69 8.91
CA ARG A 335 -33.10 -23.34 9.49
C ARG A 335 -34.16 -23.16 8.40
N LEU A 336 -33.82 -22.46 7.31
CA LEU A 336 -34.74 -22.26 6.20
C LEU A 336 -35.09 -23.59 5.51
N LEU A 337 -34.12 -24.50 5.36
CA LEU A 337 -34.36 -25.85 4.84
C LEU A 337 -35.26 -26.67 5.78
N GLU A 338 -35.11 -26.56 7.09
CA GLU A 338 -35.99 -27.23 8.05
C GLU A 338 -37.42 -26.65 7.99
N THR A 339 -37.58 -25.33 7.89
CA THR A 339 -38.92 -24.72 7.79
C THR A 339 -39.61 -25.04 6.48
N THR A 340 -38.87 -25.03 5.36
CA THR A 340 -39.43 -25.38 4.04
C THR A 340 -39.84 -26.85 3.98
N LYS A 341 -39.01 -27.76 4.50
CA LYS A 341 -39.40 -29.18 4.62
C LYS A 341 -40.65 -29.40 5.46
N LYS A 342 -40.77 -28.73 6.61
CA LYS A 342 -41.98 -28.80 7.43
C LYS A 342 -43.21 -28.30 6.69
N GLN A 343 -43.09 -27.19 5.95
CA GLN A 343 -44.17 -26.66 5.13
C GLN A 343 -44.56 -27.63 4.01
N GLU A 344 -43.58 -28.25 3.34
CA GLU A 344 -43.84 -29.27 2.32
C GLU A 344 -44.58 -30.48 2.88
N GLU A 345 -44.15 -30.99 4.04
CA GLU A 345 -44.82 -32.10 4.74
C GLU A 345 -46.27 -31.73 5.13
N GLU A 346 -46.49 -30.55 5.69
CA GLU A 346 -47.83 -30.05 6.01
C GLU A 346 -48.69 -29.95 4.73
N HIS A 347 -48.16 -29.37 3.65
CA HIS A 347 -48.86 -29.26 2.37
C HIS A 347 -49.24 -30.62 1.77
N LEU A 348 -48.38 -31.63 1.91
CA LEU A 348 -48.67 -33.01 1.48
C LEU A 348 -49.82 -33.61 2.29
N ILE A 349 -49.80 -33.48 3.62
CA ILE A 349 -50.88 -33.96 4.49
C ILE A 349 -52.21 -33.28 4.14
N TYR A 350 -52.19 -31.96 3.93
CA TYR A 350 -53.39 -31.22 3.50
C TYR A 350 -53.89 -31.66 2.12
N ALA A 351 -52.99 -31.95 1.18
CA ALA A 351 -53.36 -32.43 -0.15
C ALA A 351 -54.00 -33.82 -0.12
N GLU A 352 -53.47 -34.75 0.70
CA GLU A 352 -54.03 -36.09 0.90
C GLU A 352 -55.43 -36.02 1.52
N ALA A 353 -55.60 -35.26 2.60
CA ALA A 353 -56.90 -35.07 3.24
C ALA A 353 -57.94 -34.44 2.28
N SER A 354 -57.52 -33.50 1.43
CA SER A 354 -58.37 -32.91 0.39
C SER A 354 -58.79 -33.94 -0.66
N LYS A 355 -57.85 -34.79 -1.10
CA LYS A 355 -58.12 -35.86 -2.08
C LYS A 355 -59.09 -36.90 -1.53
N GLU A 356 -58.93 -37.33 -0.28
CA GLU A 356 -59.87 -38.24 0.39
C GLU A 356 -61.27 -37.63 0.46
N LYS A 357 -61.37 -36.34 0.83
CA LYS A 357 -62.64 -35.62 0.89
C LYS A 357 -63.33 -35.54 -0.47
N ILE A 358 -62.58 -35.25 -1.55
CA ILE A 358 -63.12 -35.23 -2.92
C ILE A 358 -63.65 -36.61 -3.31
N THR A 359 -62.87 -37.67 -3.05
CA THR A 359 -63.26 -39.04 -3.39
C THR A 359 -64.53 -39.47 -2.67
N ARG A 360 -64.66 -39.13 -1.38
CA ARG A 360 -65.87 -39.38 -0.60
C ARG A 360 -67.09 -38.69 -1.20
N LEU A 361 -66.98 -37.40 -1.52
CA LEU A 361 -68.06 -36.62 -2.12
C LEU A 361 -68.49 -37.16 -3.50
N GLN A 362 -67.54 -37.66 -4.30
CA GLN A 362 -67.85 -38.30 -5.59
C GLN A 362 -68.66 -39.59 -5.40
N ASN A 363 -68.31 -40.43 -4.43
CA ASN A 363 -69.06 -41.65 -4.13
C ASN A 363 -70.46 -41.36 -3.61
N GLU A 364 -70.62 -40.38 -2.72
CA GLU A 364 -71.93 -39.95 -2.22
C GLU A 364 -72.84 -39.45 -3.36
N LYS A 365 -72.28 -38.68 -4.32
CA LYS A 365 -73.02 -38.23 -5.51
C LYS A 365 -73.49 -39.40 -6.38
N LEU A 366 -72.61 -40.37 -6.66
CA LEU A 366 -72.93 -41.51 -7.53
C LEU A 366 -74.05 -42.37 -6.95
N MET A 367 -74.02 -42.62 -5.64
CA MET A 367 -75.07 -43.37 -4.94
C MET A 367 -76.44 -42.68 -5.01
N ALA A 368 -76.48 -41.35 -4.90
CA ALA A 368 -77.72 -40.60 -5.03
C ALA A 368 -78.33 -40.72 -6.43
N GLU A 369 -77.50 -40.72 -7.48
CA GLU A 369 -77.95 -40.84 -8.87
C GLU A 369 -78.55 -42.22 -9.19
N ILE A 370 -77.95 -43.30 -8.69
CA ILE A 370 -78.48 -44.66 -8.83
C ILE A 370 -79.84 -44.78 -8.13
N ASN A 371 -79.95 -44.28 -6.90
CA ASN A 371 -81.19 -44.34 -6.14
C ASN A 371 -82.33 -43.58 -6.83
N PHE A 372 -82.04 -42.41 -7.39
CA PHE A 372 -83.01 -41.63 -8.16
C PHE A 372 -83.54 -42.42 -9.37
N LYS A 373 -82.65 -43.06 -10.15
CA LYS A 373 -83.04 -43.86 -11.33
C LYS A 373 -83.90 -45.08 -10.98
N ASN A 374 -83.62 -45.75 -9.87
CA ASN A 374 -84.43 -46.87 -9.40
C ASN A 374 -85.85 -46.43 -9.00
N GLN A 375 -85.99 -45.25 -8.39
CA GLN A 375 -87.31 -44.70 -8.04
C GLN A 375 -88.15 -44.37 -9.28
N GLU A 376 -87.54 -43.79 -10.33
CA GLU A 376 -88.24 -43.52 -11.60
C GLU A 376 -88.81 -44.81 -12.21
N LEU A 377 -88.01 -45.88 -12.24
CA LEU A 377 -88.42 -47.15 -12.84
C LEU A 377 -89.55 -47.84 -12.05
N ALA A 378 -89.49 -47.79 -10.72
CA ALA A 378 -90.54 -48.35 -9.87
C ALA A 378 -91.88 -47.61 -10.05
N SER A 379 -91.86 -46.27 -10.12
CA SER A 379 -93.06 -45.46 -10.36
C SER A 379 -93.69 -45.78 -11.72
N PHE A 380 -92.88 -45.87 -12.78
CA PHE A 380 -93.37 -46.20 -14.11
C PHE A 380 -94.04 -47.58 -14.17
N THR A 381 -93.43 -48.58 -13.53
CA THR A 381 -93.96 -49.95 -13.43
C THR A 381 -95.33 -49.98 -12.76
N TYR A 382 -95.47 -49.26 -11.65
CA TYR A 382 -96.74 -49.16 -10.91
C TYR A 382 -97.86 -48.56 -11.78
N HIS A 383 -97.55 -47.50 -12.53
CA HIS A 383 -98.53 -46.88 -13.43
C HIS A 383 -99.01 -47.82 -14.54
N LEU A 384 -98.13 -48.67 -15.09
CA LEU A 384 -98.50 -49.66 -16.10
C LEU A 384 -99.42 -50.75 -15.54
N VAL A 385 -99.10 -51.31 -14.37
CA VAL A 385 -99.91 -52.37 -13.74
C VAL A 385 -101.31 -51.85 -13.42
N ASN A 386 -101.41 -50.69 -12.76
CA ASN A 386 -102.69 -50.12 -12.36
C ASN A 386 -103.58 -49.76 -13.56
N LYS A 387 -102.99 -49.24 -14.65
CA LYS A 387 -103.73 -48.95 -15.89
C LYS A 387 -104.38 -50.23 -16.47
N ASN A 388 -103.65 -51.34 -16.49
CA ASN A 388 -104.16 -52.59 -17.06
C ASN A 388 -105.22 -53.26 -16.18
N GLU A 389 -105.08 -53.20 -14.86
CA GLU A 389 -106.14 -53.68 -13.94
C GLU A 389 -107.45 -52.90 -14.13
N LEU A 390 -107.38 -51.57 -14.23
CA LEU A 390 -108.55 -50.72 -14.48
C LEU A 390 -109.23 -51.05 -15.82
N ILE A 391 -108.46 -51.28 -16.89
CA ILE A 391 -109.02 -51.69 -18.20
C ILE A 391 -109.72 -53.04 -18.07
N SER A 392 -109.11 -54.01 -17.37
CA SER A 392 -109.72 -55.32 -17.13
C SER A 392 -111.03 -55.20 -16.33
N GLU A 393 -111.10 -54.32 -15.34
CA GLU A 393 -112.33 -54.06 -14.56
C GLU A 393 -113.42 -53.41 -15.42
N ILE A 394 -113.07 -52.42 -16.25
CA ILE A 394 -114.02 -51.77 -17.15
C ILE A 394 -114.62 -52.80 -18.11
N ASN A 395 -113.78 -53.64 -18.74
CA ASN A 395 -114.24 -54.68 -19.65
C ASN A 395 -115.17 -55.68 -18.95
N ALA A 396 -114.88 -56.06 -17.70
CA ALA A 396 -115.75 -56.94 -16.92
C ALA A 396 -117.11 -56.30 -16.59
N VAL A 397 -117.15 -55.00 -16.27
CA VAL A 397 -118.41 -54.25 -16.06
C VAL A 397 -119.22 -54.19 -17.34
N VAL A 398 -118.58 -53.88 -18.47
CA VAL A 398 -119.24 -53.76 -19.77
C VAL A 398 -119.87 -55.08 -20.22
N HIS A 399 -119.14 -56.20 -20.11
CA HIS A 399 -119.70 -57.52 -20.41
C HIS A 399 -120.88 -57.90 -19.50
N ARG A 400 -120.84 -57.52 -18.21
CA ARG A 400 -121.98 -57.74 -17.30
C ARG A 400 -123.22 -56.94 -17.71
N LEU A 401 -123.05 -55.73 -18.23
CA LEU A 401 -124.14 -54.90 -18.72
C LEU A 401 -124.72 -55.44 -20.05
N GLU A 402 -123.87 -55.94 -20.94
CA GLU A 402 -124.31 -56.55 -22.21
C GLU A 402 -125.25 -57.75 -21.97
N HIS A 403 -124.98 -58.56 -20.95
CA HIS A 403 -125.82 -59.72 -20.61
C HIS A 403 -127.16 -59.39 -19.94
N LYS A 404 -127.35 -58.19 -19.39
CA LYS A 404 -128.59 -57.81 -18.67
C LYS A 404 -129.61 -57.08 -19.55
N LEU A 405 -129.20 -56.52 -20.68
CA LEU A 405 -130.03 -55.68 -21.55
C LEU A 405 -130.45 -56.45 -22.80
N ASN A 406 -131.54 -57.23 -22.72
CA ASN A 406 -131.94 -58.13 -23.81
C ASN A 406 -132.78 -57.48 -24.92
N ASP A 407 -133.37 -56.29 -24.72
CA ASP A 407 -134.32 -55.69 -25.68
C ASP A 407 -134.11 -54.18 -25.99
N GLN A 408 -132.90 -53.62 -25.80
CA GLN A 408 -132.58 -52.24 -26.22
C GLN A 408 -131.40 -52.17 -27.21
N PRO A 409 -131.65 -52.08 -28.53
CA PRO A 409 -130.61 -52.15 -29.55
C PRO A 409 -129.66 -50.94 -29.59
N GLU A 410 -130.13 -49.73 -29.24
CA GLU A 410 -129.28 -48.52 -29.18
C GLU A 410 -128.22 -48.60 -28.07
N THR A 411 -128.61 -49.01 -26.86
CA THR A 411 -127.69 -49.16 -25.71
C THR A 411 -126.62 -50.22 -25.95
N LYS A 412 -126.95 -51.28 -26.69
CA LYS A 412 -126.00 -52.33 -27.08
C LYS A 412 -124.93 -51.81 -28.06
N LYS A 413 -125.28 -50.83 -28.89
CA LYS A 413 -124.35 -50.18 -29.83
C LYS A 413 -123.38 -49.25 -29.09
N GLU A 414 -123.86 -48.50 -28.09
CA GLU A 414 -123.02 -47.67 -27.21
C GLU A 414 -122.06 -48.51 -26.36
N LEU A 415 -122.53 -49.64 -25.78
CA LEU A 415 -121.66 -50.59 -25.06
C LEU A 415 -120.57 -51.19 -25.96
N LYS A 416 -120.90 -51.53 -27.21
CA LYS A 416 -119.90 -51.98 -28.19
C LYS A 416 -118.90 -50.86 -28.56
N GLN A 417 -119.32 -49.60 -28.58
CA GLN A 417 -118.39 -48.48 -28.76
C GLN A 417 -117.46 -48.31 -27.55
N ILE A 418 -117.94 -48.49 -26.31
CA ILE A 418 -117.09 -48.46 -25.12
C ILE A 418 -116.06 -49.60 -25.16
N LEU A 419 -116.47 -50.84 -25.49
CA LEU A 419 -115.54 -51.96 -25.69
C LEU A 419 -114.49 -51.65 -26.77
N LYS A 420 -114.92 -51.05 -27.88
CA LYS A 420 -113.98 -50.71 -28.96
C LYS A 420 -113.01 -49.59 -28.57
N LEU A 421 -113.44 -48.64 -27.73
CA LEU A 421 -112.58 -47.57 -27.19
C LEU A 421 -111.61 -48.11 -26.13
N THR A 422 -112.02 -49.06 -25.30
CA THR A 422 -111.14 -49.73 -24.33
C THR A 422 -110.16 -50.66 -25.02
N GLU A 423 -110.57 -51.41 -26.04
CA GLU A 423 -109.67 -52.20 -26.90
C GLU A 423 -108.64 -51.32 -27.62
N LYS A 424 -109.06 -50.15 -28.12
CA LYS A 424 -108.14 -49.20 -28.78
C LYS A 424 -107.13 -48.56 -27.80
N ASN A 425 -107.47 -48.45 -26.51
CA ASN A 425 -106.56 -47.99 -25.45
C ASN A 425 -105.78 -49.12 -24.76
N ALA A 426 -106.13 -50.38 -25.06
CA ALA A 426 -105.45 -51.60 -24.61
C ALA A 426 -104.36 -52.06 -25.59
N ASP A 427 -104.00 -51.24 -26.58
CA ASP A 427 -102.85 -51.51 -27.44
C ASP A 427 -101.56 -51.30 -26.63
N VAL A 428 -101.19 -52.34 -25.88
CA VAL A 428 -100.01 -52.41 -24.99
C VAL A 428 -98.70 -52.26 -25.77
N ASP A 429 -98.72 -52.38 -27.10
CA ASP A 429 -97.50 -52.39 -27.92
C ASP A 429 -96.87 -51.01 -28.12
N ALA A 430 -97.64 -49.91 -28.13
CA ALA A 430 -97.10 -48.57 -28.30
C ALA A 430 -96.26 -48.08 -27.10
N ASN A 431 -96.60 -48.50 -25.88
CA ASN A 431 -95.88 -48.11 -24.66
C ASN A 431 -94.71 -49.05 -24.31
N TRP A 432 -94.54 -50.15 -25.05
CA TRP A 432 -93.52 -51.16 -24.76
C TRP A 432 -92.11 -50.72 -25.15
N GLN A 433 -91.95 -49.97 -26.25
CA GLN A 433 -90.64 -49.51 -26.70
C GLN A 433 -90.01 -48.49 -25.74
N ASP A 434 -90.79 -47.50 -25.28
CA ASP A 434 -90.33 -46.50 -24.31
C ASP A 434 -89.95 -47.14 -22.97
N PHE A 435 -90.71 -48.15 -22.57
CA PHE A 435 -90.40 -48.95 -21.39
C PHE A 435 -89.08 -49.70 -21.53
N ILE A 436 -88.85 -50.40 -22.64
CA ILE A 436 -87.59 -51.13 -22.88
C ILE A 436 -86.39 -50.18 -22.87
N GLN A 437 -86.51 -48.99 -23.49
CA GLN A 437 -85.42 -48.01 -23.48
C GLN A 437 -85.07 -47.56 -22.06
N SER A 438 -86.08 -47.27 -21.23
CA SER A 438 -85.88 -46.84 -19.85
C SER A 438 -85.34 -47.98 -18.98
N PHE A 439 -85.84 -49.19 -19.20
CA PHE A 439 -85.42 -50.41 -18.50
C PHE A 439 -83.96 -50.76 -18.78
N ASP A 440 -83.51 -50.67 -20.03
CA ASP A 440 -82.12 -50.99 -20.41
C ASP A 440 -81.10 -50.01 -19.85
N GLN A 441 -81.47 -48.75 -19.65
CA GLN A 441 -80.59 -47.76 -19.01
C GLN A 441 -80.32 -48.10 -17.54
N VAL A 442 -81.31 -48.66 -16.84
CA VAL A 442 -81.20 -49.01 -15.41
C VAL A 442 -80.58 -50.40 -15.24
N HIS A 443 -80.93 -51.34 -16.11
CA HIS A 443 -80.54 -52.74 -15.98
C HIS A 443 -79.40 -53.13 -16.95
N ALA A 444 -78.36 -52.30 -17.01
CA ALA A 444 -77.11 -52.59 -17.70
C ALA A 444 -77.27 -53.10 -19.16
N HIS A 445 -78.26 -52.61 -19.91
CA HIS A 445 -78.59 -53.07 -21.27
C HIS A 445 -79.05 -54.54 -21.35
N PHE A 446 -79.81 -55.01 -20.35
CA PHE A 446 -80.33 -56.37 -20.25
C PHE A 446 -81.06 -56.85 -21.51
N TYR A 447 -81.99 -56.05 -22.06
CA TYR A 447 -82.75 -56.37 -23.27
C TYR A 447 -81.83 -56.51 -24.48
N LYS A 448 -80.87 -55.59 -24.66
CA LYS A 448 -79.85 -55.72 -25.70
C LYS A 448 -79.04 -57.00 -25.57
N ARG A 449 -78.54 -57.35 -24.37
CA ARG A 449 -77.80 -58.61 -24.15
C ARG A 449 -78.68 -59.83 -24.44
N LEU A 450 -79.93 -59.80 -23.99
CA LEU A 450 -80.86 -60.92 -24.14
C LEU A 450 -81.26 -61.17 -25.60
N THR A 451 -81.42 -60.11 -26.40
CA THR A 451 -81.72 -60.19 -27.84
C THR A 451 -80.52 -60.63 -28.67
N GLU A 452 -79.29 -60.29 -28.24
CA GLU A 452 -78.06 -60.73 -28.90
C GLU A 452 -77.78 -62.23 -28.67
N GLU A 453 -78.01 -62.74 -27.46
CA GLU A 453 -77.71 -64.13 -27.07
C GLU A 453 -78.81 -65.13 -27.47
N PHE A 454 -80.09 -64.80 -27.25
CA PHE A 454 -81.21 -65.72 -27.48
C PHE A 454 -82.10 -65.25 -28.64
N LYS A 455 -81.76 -65.65 -29.87
CA LYS A 455 -82.46 -65.22 -31.10
C LYS A 455 -83.80 -65.94 -31.37
N ASP A 456 -84.07 -67.04 -30.67
CA ASP A 456 -85.30 -67.84 -30.82
C ASP A 456 -86.47 -67.38 -29.91
N LEU A 457 -86.24 -66.32 -29.14
CA LEU A 457 -87.26 -65.72 -28.29
C LEU A 457 -88.20 -64.85 -29.14
N SER A 458 -89.50 -65.04 -28.92
CA SER A 458 -90.52 -64.18 -29.51
C SER A 458 -90.59 -62.84 -28.76
N PRO A 459 -91.20 -61.79 -29.35
CA PRO A 459 -91.47 -60.53 -28.64
C PRO A 459 -92.16 -60.72 -27.28
N ASN A 460 -93.07 -61.70 -27.17
CA ASN A 460 -93.74 -62.03 -25.92
C ASN A 460 -92.84 -62.75 -24.91
N ASP A 461 -91.86 -63.51 -25.37
CA ASP A 461 -90.85 -64.14 -24.51
C ASP A 461 -89.93 -63.06 -23.91
N TYR A 462 -89.52 -62.07 -24.70
CA TYR A 462 -88.74 -60.92 -24.20
C TYR A 462 -89.53 -60.10 -23.18
N LYS A 463 -90.81 -59.81 -23.46
CA LYS A 463 -91.73 -59.18 -22.49
C LYS A 463 -91.76 -59.92 -21.17
N LEU A 464 -91.94 -61.24 -21.24
CA LEU A 464 -91.94 -62.10 -20.07
C LEU A 464 -90.59 -62.01 -19.32
N CYS A 465 -89.45 -62.10 -20.01
CA CYS A 465 -88.13 -61.95 -19.37
C CYS A 465 -87.95 -60.61 -18.65
N THR A 466 -88.37 -59.51 -19.26
CA THR A 466 -88.27 -58.18 -18.66
C THR A 466 -89.11 -58.09 -17.39
N TYR A 467 -90.37 -58.56 -17.41
CA TYR A 467 -91.21 -58.58 -16.21
C TYR A 467 -90.66 -59.47 -15.10
N LEU A 468 -90.05 -60.60 -15.46
CA LEU A 468 -89.40 -61.50 -14.51
C LEU A 468 -88.15 -60.87 -13.88
N ARG A 469 -87.36 -60.11 -14.65
CA ARG A 469 -86.21 -59.35 -14.15
C ARG A 469 -86.62 -58.26 -13.16
N MET A 470 -87.81 -57.69 -13.34
CA MET A 470 -88.42 -56.73 -12.39
C MET A 470 -89.03 -57.40 -11.15
N ASN A 471 -88.91 -58.72 -11.03
CA ASN A 471 -89.51 -59.52 -9.96
C ASN A 471 -91.05 -59.54 -9.93
N LEU A 472 -91.72 -59.30 -11.06
CA LEU A 472 -93.18 -59.33 -11.08
C LEU A 472 -93.70 -60.76 -10.83
N THR A 473 -94.79 -60.85 -10.09
CA THR A 473 -95.49 -62.09 -9.79
C THR A 473 -96.24 -62.60 -11.02
N SER A 474 -96.52 -63.91 -11.10
CA SER A 474 -97.29 -64.46 -12.22
C SER A 474 -98.69 -63.85 -12.36
N LYS A 475 -99.26 -63.30 -11.26
CA LYS A 475 -100.54 -62.57 -11.28
C LYS A 475 -100.40 -61.20 -11.95
N GLU A 476 -99.37 -60.44 -11.62
CA GLU A 476 -99.09 -59.14 -12.24
C GLU A 476 -98.72 -59.30 -13.71
N ILE A 477 -97.89 -60.30 -14.04
CA ILE A 477 -97.54 -60.63 -15.42
C ILE A 477 -98.78 -61.01 -16.24
N ALA A 478 -99.70 -61.79 -15.65
CA ALA A 478 -100.96 -62.14 -16.31
C ALA A 478 -101.81 -60.90 -16.65
N SER A 479 -101.89 -59.95 -15.70
CA SER A 479 -102.55 -58.66 -15.92
C SER A 479 -101.86 -57.84 -17.02
N LEU A 480 -100.53 -57.74 -16.98
CA LEU A 480 -99.74 -56.98 -17.95
C LEU A 480 -99.80 -57.56 -19.37
N MET A 481 -99.80 -58.88 -19.50
CA MET A 481 -99.86 -59.57 -20.78
C MET A 481 -101.30 -59.82 -21.27
N ASN A 482 -102.32 -59.46 -20.48
CA ASN A 482 -103.73 -59.73 -20.76
C ASN A 482 -104.02 -61.22 -21.09
N ILE A 483 -103.44 -62.13 -20.31
CA ILE A 483 -103.61 -63.58 -20.45
C ILE A 483 -103.94 -64.21 -19.09
N SER A 484 -104.44 -65.44 -19.09
CA SER A 484 -104.68 -66.15 -17.83
C SER A 484 -103.37 -66.48 -17.10
N ILE A 485 -103.40 -66.53 -15.76
CA ILE A 485 -102.25 -66.95 -14.93
C ILE A 485 -101.71 -68.32 -15.40
N ARG A 486 -102.59 -69.24 -15.79
CA ARG A 486 -102.22 -70.54 -16.36
C ARG A 486 -101.42 -70.41 -17.67
N SER A 487 -101.74 -69.41 -18.48
CA SER A 487 -100.99 -69.10 -19.71
C SER A 487 -99.61 -68.52 -19.39
N VAL A 488 -99.48 -67.70 -18.35
CA VAL A 488 -98.17 -67.23 -17.86
C VAL A 488 -97.30 -68.40 -17.43
N GLU A 489 -97.82 -69.34 -16.63
CA GLU A 489 -97.06 -70.52 -16.20
C GLU A 489 -96.63 -71.40 -17.37
N THR A 490 -97.50 -71.55 -18.37
CA THR A 490 -97.18 -72.26 -19.61
C THR A 490 -96.08 -71.56 -20.40
N ASN A 491 -96.14 -70.23 -20.50
CA ASN A 491 -95.11 -69.42 -21.15
C ASN A 491 -93.78 -69.48 -20.38
N ARG A 492 -93.78 -69.43 -19.04
CA ARG A 492 -92.58 -69.61 -18.20
C ARG A 492 -91.94 -70.98 -18.40
N TYR A 493 -92.73 -72.04 -18.55
CA TYR A 493 -92.22 -73.38 -18.85
C TYR A 493 -91.56 -73.44 -20.24
N ARG A 494 -92.20 -72.85 -21.26
CA ARG A 494 -91.64 -72.77 -22.62
C ARG A 494 -90.37 -71.91 -22.64
N LEU A 495 -90.36 -70.80 -21.90
CA LEU A 495 -89.24 -69.89 -21.80
C LEU A 495 -88.02 -70.59 -21.20
N ARG A 496 -88.17 -71.40 -20.14
CA ARG A 496 -87.07 -72.21 -19.61
C ARG A 496 -86.44 -73.12 -20.67
N LYS A 497 -87.26 -73.78 -21.49
CA LYS A 497 -86.76 -74.62 -22.59
C LYS A 497 -86.00 -73.81 -23.63
N LYS A 498 -86.51 -72.63 -24.01
CA LYS A 498 -85.85 -71.74 -24.97
C LYS A 498 -84.54 -71.14 -24.46
N LEU A 499 -84.45 -70.88 -23.16
CA LEU A 499 -83.23 -70.38 -22.51
C LEU A 499 -82.23 -71.50 -22.14
N GLY A 500 -82.58 -72.78 -22.35
CA GLY A 500 -81.73 -73.91 -22.00
C GLY A 500 -81.51 -74.11 -20.49
N ILE A 501 -82.42 -73.60 -19.64
CA ILE A 501 -82.28 -73.64 -18.18
C ILE A 501 -82.92 -74.92 -17.62
N ASP A 502 -82.30 -75.53 -16.61
CA ASP A 502 -82.85 -76.68 -15.89
C ASP A 502 -84.27 -76.39 -15.34
N PRO A 503 -85.24 -77.32 -15.49
CA PRO A 503 -86.64 -77.12 -15.08
C PRO A 503 -86.84 -76.72 -13.61
N ASN A 504 -85.93 -77.13 -12.71
CA ASN A 504 -86.01 -76.83 -11.28
C ASN A 504 -85.38 -75.48 -10.93
N THR A 505 -84.72 -74.80 -11.86
CA THR A 505 -84.13 -73.48 -11.61
C THR A 505 -85.21 -72.41 -11.49
N ASN A 506 -85.04 -71.55 -10.49
CA ASN A 506 -85.89 -70.37 -10.33
C ASN A 506 -85.60 -69.36 -11.46
N LEU A 507 -86.53 -69.30 -12.42
CA LEU A 507 -86.40 -68.45 -13.60
C LEU A 507 -86.27 -66.95 -13.26
N ASN A 508 -86.92 -66.46 -12.19
CA ASN A 508 -86.77 -65.06 -11.77
C ASN A 508 -85.34 -64.80 -11.30
N GLN A 509 -84.81 -65.66 -10.43
CA GLN A 509 -83.48 -65.48 -9.86
C GLN A 509 -82.38 -65.60 -10.93
N PHE A 510 -82.53 -66.54 -11.87
CA PHE A 510 -81.64 -66.62 -13.03
C PHE A 510 -81.66 -65.30 -13.81
N LEU A 511 -82.86 -64.84 -14.18
CA LEU A 511 -82.99 -63.62 -14.96
C LEU A 511 -82.53 -62.40 -14.20
N MET A 512 -82.58 -62.34 -12.86
CA MET A 512 -82.05 -61.26 -12.00
C MET A 512 -80.52 -61.20 -11.88
N ASN A 513 -79.85 -62.33 -12.10
CA ASN A 513 -78.40 -62.42 -12.00
C ASN A 513 -77.70 -62.35 -13.37
N TYR A 514 -78.45 -62.44 -14.47
CA TYR A 514 -77.99 -62.23 -15.85
C TYR A 514 -77.61 -60.76 -16.13
#